data_AF-A0A662RDL5-F1
#
_entry.id   AF-A0A662RDL5-F1
#
_cell.length_a   1.000
_cell.length_b   1.000
_cell.length_c   1.000
_cell.angle_alpha   90.00
_cell.angle_beta   90.00
_cell.angle_gamma   90.00
#
_symmetry.space_group_name_H-M   'P 1'
#
loop_
_entity.id
_entity.type
_entity.pdbx_description
1 polymer ?
#
loop_
_entity_poly.entity_id
_entity_poly.type
_entity_poly.pdbx_seq_one_letter_code
_entity_poly.pdbx_strand_id
1 'polypeptide(L)'
;PVFNLDFFYSPLDECVELLGVDWRFETSLDGHVRLPAPQQMSLPHTQMTPEYTVCGHNAATLRESLLEGAFELAEKYVTATKKYYEPGIIGPFCLQTCVDKDLNFYIYDVAPRIGGGTNVHVSIGHPYGNTLWRMPMSTGKRLALEVRRAIDLDRLDSIVT
;
A
#
# COMPACT_ATOMS: atom_id res chain seq x y z
N PRO A 1 -6.30 -7.37 11.19
CA PRO A 1 -4.95 -7.43 10.58
C PRO A 1 -4.66 -6.09 9.90
N VAL A 2 -3.38 -5.71 9.81
CA VAL A 2 -2.96 -4.48 9.12
C VAL A 2 -2.57 -4.83 7.68
N PHE A 3 -3.17 -4.15 6.71
CA PHE A 3 -2.85 -4.29 5.29
C PHE A 3 -2.55 -2.94 4.67
N ASN A 4 -1.40 -2.87 4.01
CA ASN A 4 -1.01 -1.74 3.17
C ASN A 4 -1.44 -2.07 1.74
N LEU A 5 -2.35 -1.27 1.19
CA LEU A 5 -2.87 -1.45 -0.16
C LEU A 5 -2.07 -0.56 -1.12
N ASP A 6 -1.21 -1.17 -1.92
CA ASP A 6 -0.33 -0.46 -2.85
C ASP A 6 -1.06 -0.21 -4.17
N PHE A 7 -1.53 1.03 -4.35
CA PHE A 7 -2.24 1.47 -5.54
C PHE A 7 -1.37 2.31 -6.46
N PHE A 8 -1.81 2.42 -7.71
CA PHE A 8 -1.27 3.32 -8.71
C PHE A 8 -2.42 4.02 -9.43
N TYR A 9 -2.40 5.35 -9.48
CA TYR A 9 -3.30 6.12 -10.32
C TYR A 9 -2.57 6.59 -11.58
N SER A 10 -3.10 6.24 -12.76
CA SER A 10 -2.59 6.71 -14.05
C SER A 10 -3.39 7.94 -14.52
N PRO A 11 -2.77 9.13 -14.65
CA PRO A 11 -3.40 10.28 -15.31
C PRO A 11 -3.53 10.10 -16.82
N LEU A 12 -2.79 9.15 -17.41
CA LEU A 12 -2.87 8.84 -18.84
C LEU A 12 -4.16 8.09 -19.17
N ASP A 13 -4.49 7.08 -18.37
CA ASP A 13 -5.67 6.21 -18.54
C ASP A 13 -6.87 6.61 -17.66
N GLU A 14 -6.68 7.56 -16.76
CA GLU A 14 -7.61 7.95 -15.70
C GLU A 14 -8.08 6.78 -14.81
N CYS A 15 -7.23 5.77 -14.63
CA CYS A 15 -7.56 4.51 -14.00
C CYS A 15 -6.78 4.26 -12.70
N VAL A 16 -7.41 3.58 -11.74
CA VAL A 16 -6.79 3.07 -10.51
C VAL A 16 -6.40 1.61 -10.70
N GLU A 17 -5.16 1.27 -10.35
CA GLU A 17 -4.63 -0.09 -10.35
C GLU A 17 -4.27 -0.49 -8.91
N LEU A 18 -4.76 -1.63 -8.44
CA LEU A 18 -4.16 -2.29 -7.27
C LEU A 18 -2.92 -3.06 -7.74
N LEU A 19 -1.74 -2.65 -7.31
CA LEU A 19 -0.51 -3.35 -7.63
C LEU A 19 -0.32 -4.52 -6.68
N GLY A 20 -0.33 -4.28 -5.37
CA GLY A 20 0.02 -5.26 -4.36
C GLY A 20 -0.55 -4.97 -2.99
N VAL A 21 -0.31 -5.91 -2.07
CA VAL A 21 -0.64 -5.76 -0.66
C VAL A 21 0.55 -6.24 0.16
N ASP A 22 0.98 -5.43 1.11
CA ASP A 22 1.97 -5.82 2.10
C ASP A 22 1.41 -5.67 3.52
N TRP A 23 2.13 -6.24 4.49
CA TRP A 23 1.93 -5.95 5.90
C TRP A 23 3.28 -5.68 6.56
N ARG A 24 3.24 -4.88 7.63
CA ARG A 24 4.44 -4.37 8.31
C ARG A 24 4.93 -5.38 9.35
N PHE A 25 6.24 -5.44 9.51
CA PHE A 25 6.88 -5.96 10.70
C PHE A 25 7.28 -4.80 11.60
N GLU A 26 6.86 -4.88 12.86
CA GLU A 26 6.93 -3.79 13.83
C GLU A 26 7.64 -4.26 15.10
N THR A 27 8.70 -3.53 15.47
CA THR A 27 9.41 -3.72 16.74
C THR A 27 9.00 -2.64 17.73
N SER A 28 8.72 -2.96 18.99
CA SER A 28 8.81 -4.26 19.68
C SER A 28 7.53 -5.10 19.67
N LEU A 29 6.43 -4.60 19.10
CA LEU A 29 5.10 -5.23 19.13
C LEU A 29 5.09 -6.69 18.67
N ASP A 30 5.62 -6.99 17.49
CA ASP A 30 5.53 -8.34 16.91
C ASP A 30 6.32 -9.38 17.71
N GLY A 31 7.33 -8.94 18.47
CA GLY A 31 8.01 -9.76 19.45
C GLY A 31 7.20 -9.93 20.73
N HIS A 32 6.62 -8.84 21.23
CA HIS A 32 5.83 -8.81 22.46
C HIS A 32 4.63 -9.76 22.41
N VAL A 33 3.87 -9.75 21.30
CA VAL A 33 2.66 -10.58 21.14
C VAL A 33 2.95 -12.09 20.99
N ARG A 34 4.22 -12.47 20.81
CA ARG A 34 4.65 -13.88 20.75
C ARG A 34 5.01 -14.46 22.12
N LEU A 35 5.17 -13.62 23.15
CA LEU A 35 5.43 -14.07 24.51
C LEU A 35 4.12 -14.57 25.16
N PRO A 36 4.12 -15.70 25.90
CA PRO A 36 3.00 -16.08 26.74
C PRO A 36 2.68 -15.01 27.79
N ALA A 37 1.40 -14.89 28.18
CA ALA A 37 0.94 -13.87 29.12
C ALA A 37 1.77 -13.79 30.42
N PRO A 38 2.16 -14.91 31.09
CA PRO A 38 3.00 -14.81 32.30
C PRO A 38 4.36 -14.15 32.07
N GLN A 39 4.94 -14.31 30.87
CA GLN A 39 6.21 -13.67 30.52
C GLN A 39 6.03 -12.18 30.22
N GLN A 40 4.96 -11.80 29.51
CA GLN A 40 4.64 -10.38 29.27
C GLN A 40 4.48 -9.60 30.59
N MET A 41 3.80 -10.20 31.58
CA MET A 41 3.61 -9.60 32.90
C MET A 41 4.90 -9.48 33.73
N SER A 42 5.96 -10.20 33.35
CA SER A 42 7.27 -10.18 34.02
C SER A 42 8.29 -9.22 33.37
N LEU A 43 7.92 -8.58 32.26
CA LEU A 43 8.80 -7.64 31.57
C LEU A 43 9.10 -6.40 32.43
N PRO A 44 10.29 -5.78 32.27
CA PRO A 44 10.59 -4.51 32.94
C PRO A 44 9.63 -3.41 32.45
N HIS A 45 9.41 -2.38 33.29
CA HIS A 45 8.47 -1.29 32.99
C HIS A 45 8.76 -0.60 31.64
N THR A 46 10.01 -0.54 31.22
CA THR A 46 10.43 0.04 29.93
C THR A 46 10.00 -0.78 28.71
N GLN A 47 9.57 -2.04 28.90
CA GLN A 47 9.18 -2.97 27.84
C GLN A 47 7.72 -3.46 27.98
N MET A 48 6.99 -2.97 28.99
CA MET A 48 5.58 -3.33 29.19
C MET A 48 4.69 -2.81 28.05
N THR A 49 4.97 -1.61 27.54
CA THR A 49 4.27 -1.04 26.38
C THR A 49 5.10 -1.26 25.12
N PRO A 50 4.63 -2.06 24.16
CA PRO A 50 5.35 -2.25 22.92
C PRO A 50 5.31 -1.00 22.02
N GLU A 51 6.30 -0.89 21.14
CA GLU A 51 6.38 0.12 20.10
C GLU A 51 5.95 -0.42 18.73
N TYR A 52 5.56 0.49 17.84
CA TYR A 52 5.14 0.20 16.46
C TYR A 52 6.21 0.63 15.44
N THR A 53 7.48 0.60 15.83
CA THR A 53 8.57 1.03 14.94
C THR A 53 8.72 0.03 13.80
N VAL A 54 8.49 0.49 12.57
CA VAL A 54 8.58 -0.37 11.38
C VAL A 54 10.02 -0.83 11.18
N CYS A 55 10.24 -2.15 11.15
CA CYS A 55 11.55 -2.75 10.92
C CYS A 55 11.60 -3.64 9.66
N GLY A 56 10.46 -3.92 9.04
CA GLY A 56 10.39 -4.70 7.81
C GLY A 56 8.99 -4.76 7.23
N HIS A 57 8.87 -5.53 6.14
CA HIS A 57 7.61 -5.76 5.43
C HIS A 57 7.56 -7.20 4.91
N ASN A 58 6.36 -7.69 4.65
CA ASN A 58 6.16 -8.95 3.95
C ASN A 58 4.96 -8.88 3.00
N ALA A 59 5.02 -9.67 1.94
CA ALA A 59 3.94 -9.75 0.96
C ALA A 59 2.70 -10.41 1.56
N ALA A 60 1.52 -9.94 1.15
CA ALA A 60 0.25 -10.55 1.47
C ALA A 60 -0.69 -10.54 0.25
N THR A 61 -1.77 -11.28 0.36
CA THR A 61 -2.94 -11.14 -0.51
C THR A 61 -4.15 -10.84 0.36
N LEU A 62 -5.11 -10.11 -0.19
CA LEU A 62 -6.43 -9.97 0.40
C LEU A 62 -7.33 -11.12 0.00
N ARG A 63 -8.30 -11.45 0.87
CA ARG A 63 -9.46 -12.25 0.48
C ARG A 63 -10.16 -11.55 -0.70
N GLU A 64 -10.44 -12.28 -1.77
CA GLU A 64 -10.93 -11.71 -3.02
C GLU A 64 -12.19 -10.84 -2.87
N SER A 65 -13.13 -11.25 -2.01
CA SER A 65 -14.36 -10.48 -1.73
C SER A 65 -14.12 -9.11 -1.07
N LEU A 66 -12.89 -8.81 -0.63
CA LEU A 66 -12.51 -7.50 -0.09
C LEU A 66 -11.99 -6.53 -1.16
N LEU A 67 -11.68 -7.03 -2.37
CA LEU A 67 -11.06 -6.21 -3.40
C LEU A 67 -11.98 -5.08 -3.88
N GLU A 68 -13.28 -5.33 -4.00
CA GLU A 68 -14.27 -4.32 -4.36
C GLU A 68 -14.23 -3.13 -3.37
N GLY A 69 -14.27 -3.42 -2.07
CA GLY A 69 -14.14 -2.39 -1.03
C GLY A 69 -12.80 -1.66 -1.07
N ALA A 70 -11.71 -2.35 -1.41
CA ALA A 70 -10.40 -1.72 -1.58
C ALA A 70 -10.38 -0.71 -2.75
N PHE A 71 -10.98 -1.06 -3.89
CA PHE A 71 -11.12 -0.16 -5.03
C PHE A 71 -12.01 1.04 -4.71
N GLU A 72 -13.15 0.84 -4.04
CA GLU A 72 -14.00 1.95 -3.61
C GLU A 72 -13.25 2.97 -2.74
N LEU A 73 -12.40 2.51 -1.82
CA LEU A 73 -11.59 3.39 -0.98
C LEU A 73 -10.58 4.18 -1.83
N ALA A 74 -9.91 3.52 -2.77
CA ALA A 74 -8.94 4.14 -3.66
C ALA A 74 -9.59 5.20 -4.58
N GLU A 75 -10.74 4.90 -5.16
CA GLU A 75 -11.49 5.84 -6.02
C GLU A 75 -12.00 7.05 -5.24
N LYS A 76 -12.51 6.84 -4.02
CA LYS A 76 -12.89 7.92 -3.10
C LYS A 76 -11.68 8.81 -2.77
N TYR A 77 -10.53 8.20 -2.51
CA TYR A 77 -9.28 8.93 -2.25
C TYR A 77 -8.84 9.75 -3.47
N VAL A 78 -8.75 9.13 -4.66
CA VAL A 78 -8.40 9.82 -5.91
C VAL A 78 -9.34 11.00 -6.17
N THR A 79 -10.65 10.78 -6.06
CA THR A 79 -11.66 11.83 -6.24
C THR A 79 -11.47 12.99 -5.26
N ALA A 80 -11.21 12.67 -3.98
CA ALA A 80 -10.94 13.69 -2.97
C ALA A 80 -9.66 14.48 -3.27
N THR A 81 -8.57 13.81 -3.67
CA THR A 81 -7.33 14.50 -4.02
C THR A 81 -7.52 15.46 -5.19
N LYS A 82 -8.21 15.05 -6.26
CA LYS A 82 -8.54 15.93 -7.39
C LYS A 82 -9.37 17.14 -6.96
N LYS A 83 -10.33 16.94 -6.06
CA LYS A 83 -11.21 18.03 -5.59
C LYS A 83 -10.49 19.06 -4.71
N TYR A 84 -9.59 18.60 -3.83
CA TYR A 84 -9.01 19.45 -2.79
C TYR A 84 -7.56 19.88 -3.07
N TYR A 85 -6.84 19.16 -3.95
CA TYR A 85 -5.42 19.35 -4.20
C TYR A 85 -5.10 19.08 -5.68
N GLU A 86 -5.20 20.10 -6.53
CA GLU A 86 -4.79 20.02 -7.95
C GLU A 86 -3.30 19.59 -8.06
N PRO A 87 -2.93 18.70 -9.00
CA PRO A 87 -3.75 18.04 -10.03
C PRO A 87 -4.47 16.75 -9.56
N GLY A 88 -4.42 16.46 -8.26
CA GLY A 88 -4.78 15.18 -7.66
C GLY A 88 -3.55 14.31 -7.40
N ILE A 89 -3.78 13.08 -6.93
CA ILE A 89 -2.71 12.09 -6.79
C ILE A 89 -2.21 11.66 -8.17
N ILE A 90 -0.89 11.56 -8.34
CA ILE A 90 -0.25 11.07 -9.57
C ILE A 90 0.62 9.87 -9.21
N GLY A 91 0.42 8.75 -9.91
CA GLY A 91 1.24 7.56 -9.75
C GLY A 91 0.96 6.81 -8.45
N PRO A 92 2.00 6.30 -7.75
CA PRO A 92 1.81 5.36 -6.65
C PRO A 92 1.33 6.03 -5.37
N PHE A 93 0.42 5.38 -4.67
CA PHE A 93 0.01 5.75 -3.31
C PHE A 93 -0.36 4.49 -2.52
N CYS A 94 -0.36 4.59 -1.20
CA CYS A 94 -0.69 3.47 -0.32
C CYS A 94 -1.78 3.88 0.66
N LEU A 95 -2.84 3.07 0.75
CA LEU A 95 -3.85 3.19 1.80
C LEU A 95 -3.52 2.17 2.90
N GLN A 96 -3.23 2.67 4.10
CA GLN A 96 -2.85 1.82 5.23
C GLN A 96 -4.10 1.53 6.05
N THR A 97 -4.47 0.24 6.06
CA THR A 97 -5.78 -0.20 6.53
C THR A 97 -5.69 -1.22 7.64
N CYS A 98 -6.73 -1.25 8.45
CA CYS A 98 -7.07 -2.35 9.34
C CYS A 98 -8.39 -2.96 8.87
N VAL A 99 -8.50 -4.29 8.93
CA VAL A 99 -9.75 -5.00 8.67
C VAL A 99 -10.27 -5.58 9.98
N ASP A 100 -11.52 -5.27 10.33
CA ASP A 100 -12.18 -5.76 11.54
C ASP A 100 -12.74 -7.19 11.38
N LYS A 101 -13.40 -7.71 12.42
CA LYS A 101 -13.99 -9.06 12.43
C LYS A 101 -15.15 -9.22 11.43
N ASP A 102 -15.80 -8.12 11.06
CA ASP A 102 -16.96 -8.07 10.17
C ASP A 102 -16.53 -7.69 8.74
N LEU A 103 -15.21 -7.67 8.47
CA LEU A 103 -14.60 -7.39 7.18
C LEU A 103 -14.70 -5.94 6.71
N ASN A 104 -14.92 -5.00 7.62
CA ASN A 104 -14.91 -3.56 7.32
C ASN A 104 -13.48 -3.02 7.31
N PHE A 105 -13.18 -2.15 6.35
CA PHE A 105 -11.92 -1.42 6.28
C PHE A 105 -11.93 -0.15 7.12
N TYR A 106 -10.82 0.08 7.81
CA TYR A 106 -10.52 1.33 8.52
C TYR A 106 -9.16 1.83 8.07
N ILE A 107 -9.10 3.05 7.52
CA ILE A 107 -7.83 3.70 7.15
C ILE A 107 -7.29 4.42 8.37
N TYR A 108 -6.03 4.15 8.72
CA TYR A 108 -5.35 4.86 9.81
C TYR A 108 -4.25 5.81 9.31
N ASP A 109 -3.73 5.60 8.11
CA ASP A 109 -2.72 6.47 7.48
C ASP A 109 -2.76 6.33 5.94
N VAL A 110 -2.21 7.33 5.26
CA VAL A 110 -2.11 7.38 3.80
C VAL A 110 -0.71 7.83 3.40
N ALA A 111 -0.07 7.07 2.52
CA ALA A 111 1.15 7.51 1.86
C ALA A 111 0.83 8.03 0.44
N PRO A 112 0.88 9.35 0.17
CA PRO A 112 0.61 9.93 -1.15
C PRO A 112 1.81 9.77 -2.12
N ARG A 113 2.53 8.65 -1.99
CA ARG A 113 3.72 8.29 -2.77
C ARG A 113 3.98 6.79 -2.63
N ILE A 114 5.04 6.31 -3.28
CA ILE A 114 5.54 4.95 -3.08
C ILE A 114 5.77 4.63 -1.59
N GLY A 115 5.18 3.52 -1.13
CA GLY A 115 5.32 3.00 0.23
C GLY A 115 6.55 2.11 0.38
N GLY A 116 7.10 2.02 1.60
CA GLY A 116 8.27 1.17 1.89
C GLY A 116 8.01 -0.32 1.70
N GLY A 117 6.76 -0.76 1.84
CA GLY A 117 6.38 -2.16 1.69
C GLY A 117 6.45 -2.68 0.27
N THR A 118 6.39 -1.79 -0.73
CA THR A 118 6.61 -2.14 -2.14
C THR A 118 7.98 -2.79 -2.41
N ASN A 119 8.95 -2.63 -1.51
CA ASN A 119 10.29 -3.22 -1.62
C ASN A 119 10.28 -4.76 -1.66
N VAL A 120 9.31 -5.42 -1.01
CA VAL A 120 9.21 -6.89 -1.03
C VAL A 120 8.85 -7.43 -2.41
N HIS A 121 8.41 -6.55 -3.32
CA HIS A 121 7.95 -6.86 -4.66
C HIS A 121 8.93 -6.43 -5.77
N VAL A 122 10.13 -5.93 -5.43
CA VAL A 122 11.06 -5.38 -6.43
C VAL A 122 11.50 -6.44 -7.44
N SER A 123 11.90 -7.63 -6.99
CA SER A 123 12.41 -8.69 -7.87
C SER A 123 11.31 -9.53 -8.52
N ILE A 124 10.22 -9.78 -7.80
CA ILE A 124 9.17 -10.72 -8.21
C ILE A 124 7.91 -10.03 -8.77
N GLY A 125 7.81 -8.72 -8.58
CA GLY A 125 6.61 -7.94 -8.86
C GLY A 125 5.52 -8.12 -7.80
N HIS A 126 4.47 -7.31 -7.91
CA HIS A 126 3.29 -7.43 -7.06
C HIS A 126 2.29 -8.43 -7.67
N PRO A 127 1.63 -9.31 -6.89
CA PRO A 127 0.73 -10.34 -7.44
C PRO A 127 -0.40 -9.80 -8.35
N TYR A 128 -1.06 -8.70 -7.97
CA TYR A 128 -2.16 -8.13 -8.75
C TYR A 128 -1.63 -7.38 -9.98
N GLY A 129 -0.56 -6.60 -9.81
CA GLY A 129 0.15 -5.95 -10.92
C GLY A 129 0.69 -6.95 -11.95
N ASN A 130 1.22 -8.08 -11.49
CA ASN A 130 1.69 -9.17 -12.36
C ASN A 130 0.56 -9.75 -13.21
N THR A 131 -0.62 -9.88 -12.61
CA THR A 131 -1.81 -10.41 -13.30
C THR A 131 -2.31 -9.42 -14.36
N LEU A 132 -2.40 -8.13 -14.00
CA LEU A 132 -2.84 -7.08 -14.91
C LEU A 132 -1.89 -6.91 -16.11
N TRP A 133 -0.59 -6.83 -15.83
CA TRP A 133 0.43 -6.53 -16.85
C TRP A 133 1.07 -7.76 -17.49
N ARG A 134 0.71 -8.97 -17.02
CA ARG A 134 1.24 -10.27 -17.50
C ARG A 134 2.77 -10.35 -17.47
N MET A 135 3.39 -9.71 -16.48
CA MET A 135 4.84 -9.75 -16.25
C MET A 135 5.18 -9.34 -14.81
N PRO A 136 6.37 -9.67 -14.28
CA PRO A 136 6.83 -9.12 -13.01
C PRO A 136 6.78 -7.59 -13.03
N MET A 137 5.88 -7.02 -12.25
CA MET A 137 5.56 -5.60 -12.19
C MET A 137 5.69 -5.10 -10.75
N SER A 138 6.83 -4.46 -10.45
CA SER A 138 7.02 -3.72 -9.20
C SER A 138 6.43 -2.31 -9.32
N THR A 139 6.19 -1.63 -8.20
CA THR A 139 5.74 -0.22 -8.23
C THR A 139 6.73 0.68 -8.98
N GLY A 140 8.05 0.48 -8.78
CA GLY A 140 9.07 1.23 -9.50
C GLY A 140 9.04 0.97 -11.02
N LYS A 141 8.84 -0.28 -11.44
CA LYS A 141 8.71 -0.63 -12.86
C LYS A 141 7.42 -0.04 -13.46
N ARG A 142 6.31 -0.05 -12.72
CA ARG A 142 5.05 0.56 -13.15
C ARG A 142 5.17 2.07 -13.33
N LEU A 143 5.89 2.75 -12.43
CA LEU A 143 6.19 4.17 -12.55
C LEU A 143 7.05 4.46 -13.79
N ALA A 144 8.11 3.68 -14.02
CA ALA A 144 8.94 3.81 -15.22
C ALA A 144 8.15 3.57 -16.52
N LEU A 145 7.21 2.62 -16.50
CA LEU A 145 6.30 2.38 -17.61
C LEU A 145 5.37 3.58 -17.87
N GLU A 146 4.85 4.22 -16.82
CA GLU A 146 4.04 5.44 -16.97
C GLU A 146 4.83 6.56 -17.64
N VAL A 147 6.08 6.79 -17.19
CA VAL A 147 6.96 7.80 -17.79
C VAL A 147 7.23 7.49 -19.26
N ARG A 148 7.52 6.22 -19.60
CA ARG A 148 7.71 5.82 -21.00
C ARG A 148 6.47 6.10 -21.85
N ARG A 149 5.29 5.72 -21.36
CA ARG A 149 4.01 5.96 -22.05
C ARG A 149 3.70 7.44 -22.21
N ALA A 150 3.98 8.25 -21.20
CA ALA A 150 3.80 9.70 -21.27
C ALA A 150 4.70 10.35 -22.32
N ILE A 151 5.95 9.88 -22.47
CA ILE A 151 6.85 10.31 -23.56
C ILE A 151 6.28 9.90 -24.92
N ASP A 152 5.88 8.64 -25.07
CA ASP A 152 5.40 8.10 -26.35
C ASP A 152 4.08 8.76 -26.81
N LEU A 153 3.29 9.27 -25.86
CA LEU A 153 2.02 9.98 -26.09
C LEU A 153 2.17 11.51 -26.12
N ASP A 154 3.37 12.05 -25.94
CA ASP A 154 3.62 13.49 -25.80
C ASP A 154 2.76 14.17 -24.70
N ARG A 155 2.60 13.47 -23.56
CA ARG A 155 1.79 13.86 -22.39
C ARG A 155 2.59 13.90 -21.09
N LEU A 156 3.87 14.24 -21.14
CA LEU A 156 4.73 14.30 -19.95
C LEU A 156 4.22 15.28 -18.89
N ASP A 157 3.64 16.39 -19.33
CA ASP A 157 2.99 17.42 -18.50
C ASP A 157 1.90 16.88 -17.58
N SER A 158 1.26 15.77 -17.95
CA SER A 158 0.20 15.15 -17.14
C SER A 158 0.70 14.34 -15.93
N ILE A 159 2.02 14.08 -15.84
CA ILE A 159 2.60 13.23 -14.78
C ILE A 159 3.71 13.92 -13.98
N VAL A 160 3.98 15.19 -14.25
CA VAL A 160 4.97 16.02 -13.54
C VAL A 160 4.31 17.31 -13.08
N THR A 161 4.79 17.87 -11.96
CA THR A 161 4.30 19.13 -11.39
C THR A 161 5.47 20.00 -10.95
#